data_AF-A0A346N353-F1
#
_entry.id   AF-A0A346N353-F1
#
_cell.length_a   1.000
_cell.length_b   1.000
_cell.length_c   1.000
_cell.angle_alpha   90.00
_cell.angle_beta   90.00
_cell.angle_gamma   90.00
#
_symmetry.space_group_name_H-M   'P 1'
#
loop_
_entity.id
_entity.type
_entity.pdbx_description
1 polymer ?
#
loop_
_entity_poly.entity_id
_entity_poly.type
_entity_poly.pdbx_seq_one_letter_code
_entity_poly.pdbx_strand_id
1 'polypeptide(L)'
;MMSRLAKLRSGLGRRGWELFLQRAYPLADATGAEEGQPFPAGYAMPPHVSSKRYGWTHYGVMIPDLPAPHRFFSIMGIVGTPGALAFDNDHALKDTPRRNATVVSGTAATHPAHFGSYSIDRDCEMLEDGSLVRFGKEVEIGGGYPEYRVRAEYAGFRLDLEIRNTDKVSWFMKTPVYDHFSLLSQYRGQLRWRGKTSEVAGLCTFEYAACFSPYQLRDKPLAPALKLPLDFFTYQIINLDRHTQLLLTRVTMGGATAVSRLYVRSLDGYGVRHDATLQVLEYREEPGIAPDGRRMRLPRRFTWDVSGDDGVPRLRIDCEVDTPFTYGLGSGYVGGYRYAGEYEGRPVSGRGYVEYIDRTDG
;
A
#
# COMPACT_ATOMS: atom_id res chain seq x y z
N MET A 1 -23.38 -25.69 -26.20
CA MET A 1 -21.91 -25.80 -26.29
C MET A 1 -21.20 -24.53 -25.77
N MET A 2 -21.77 -23.85 -24.76
CA MET A 2 -21.18 -22.66 -24.11
C MET A 2 -20.98 -22.84 -22.59
N SER A 3 -21.20 -24.04 -22.03
CA SER A 3 -21.10 -24.29 -20.58
C SER A 3 -19.80 -24.99 -20.13
N ARG A 4 -18.85 -25.25 -21.04
CA ARG A 4 -17.58 -25.93 -20.71
C ARG A 4 -16.36 -25.00 -20.63
N LEU A 5 -16.49 -23.71 -20.94
CA LEU A 5 -15.41 -22.71 -20.86
C LEU A 5 -15.38 -21.91 -19.54
N ALA A 6 -16.38 -22.07 -18.67
CA ALA A 6 -16.44 -21.41 -17.36
C ALA A 6 -15.66 -22.14 -16.24
N LYS A 7 -14.87 -23.18 -16.57
CA LYS A 7 -14.17 -24.04 -15.60
C LYS A 7 -12.63 -24.03 -15.69
N LEU A 8 -12.04 -23.05 -16.36
CA LEU A 8 -10.64 -22.70 -16.11
C LEU A 8 -10.56 -21.57 -15.07
N ARG A 9 -10.96 -21.90 -13.83
CA ARG A 9 -10.44 -21.15 -12.67
C ARG A 9 -8.95 -21.45 -12.55
N SER A 10 -8.16 -20.45 -12.21
CA SER A 10 -6.71 -20.52 -11.96
C SER A 10 -6.27 -21.86 -11.35
N GLY A 11 -5.16 -22.42 -11.83
CA GLY A 11 -4.75 -23.83 -11.65
C GLY A 11 -4.61 -24.39 -10.24
N LEU A 12 -4.80 -23.60 -9.17
CA LEU A 12 -4.99 -24.08 -7.81
C LEU A 12 -6.27 -23.48 -7.23
N GLY A 13 -7.18 -24.33 -6.76
CA GLY A 13 -8.30 -23.90 -5.91
C GLY A 13 -7.80 -23.46 -4.52
N ARG A 14 -8.67 -22.90 -3.67
CA ARG A 14 -8.33 -22.40 -2.32
C ARG A 14 -7.39 -23.33 -1.52
N ARG A 15 -7.70 -24.63 -1.45
CA ARG A 15 -6.85 -25.64 -0.78
C ARG A 15 -5.43 -25.72 -1.35
N GLY A 16 -5.29 -25.55 -2.66
CA GLY A 16 -4.00 -25.51 -3.32
C GLY A 16 -3.17 -24.30 -2.93
N TRP A 17 -3.79 -23.12 -2.82
CA TRP A 17 -3.14 -21.92 -2.31
C TRP A 17 -2.80 -22.03 -0.83
N GLU A 18 -3.70 -22.57 0.00
CA GLU A 18 -3.43 -22.85 1.42
C GLU A 18 -2.17 -23.73 1.57
N LEU A 19 -2.07 -24.81 0.78
CA LEU A 19 -0.88 -25.68 0.79
C LEU A 19 0.39 -24.97 0.36
N PHE A 20 0.34 -24.16 -0.70
CA PHE A 20 1.49 -23.37 -1.15
C PHE A 20 1.96 -22.38 -0.06
N LEU A 21 1.03 -21.62 0.52
CA LEU A 21 1.28 -20.63 1.56
C LEU A 21 1.82 -21.26 2.86
N GLN A 22 1.36 -22.47 3.20
CA GLN A 22 1.81 -23.17 4.40
C GLN A 22 3.17 -23.87 4.22
N ARG A 23 3.49 -24.36 3.02
CA ARG A 23 4.65 -25.26 2.83
C ARG A 23 5.79 -24.67 2.02
N ALA A 24 5.50 -23.95 0.94
CA ALA A 24 6.52 -23.47 0.01
C ALA A 24 6.97 -22.05 0.36
N TYR A 25 6.01 -21.18 0.70
CA TYR A 25 6.27 -19.79 1.01
C TYR A 25 7.25 -19.57 2.19
N PRO A 26 7.10 -20.23 3.35
CA PRO A 26 7.98 -19.96 4.50
C PRO A 26 9.45 -20.35 4.27
N LEU A 27 9.73 -21.22 3.29
CA LEU A 27 11.09 -21.64 2.96
C LEU A 27 11.89 -20.56 2.22
N ALA A 28 11.20 -19.59 1.60
CA ALA A 28 11.81 -18.52 0.83
C ALA A 28 11.71 -17.15 1.51
N ASP A 29 10.83 -17.01 2.50
CA ASP A 29 10.57 -15.76 3.20
C ASP A 29 11.56 -15.54 4.35
N ALA A 30 12.39 -14.50 4.22
CA ALA A 30 13.38 -14.09 5.19
C ALA A 30 12.84 -13.02 6.18
N THR A 31 11.56 -12.62 6.11
CA THR A 31 11.02 -11.54 6.96
C THR A 31 11.28 -11.73 8.45
N GLY A 32 11.20 -12.96 8.96
CA GLY A 32 11.45 -13.25 10.38
C GLY A 32 12.89 -13.03 10.82
N ALA A 33 13.87 -13.17 9.92
CA ALA A 33 15.28 -12.92 10.23
C ALA A 33 15.62 -11.43 10.28
N GLU A 34 14.83 -10.60 9.59
CA GLU A 34 14.98 -9.13 9.55
C GLU A 34 14.22 -8.43 10.68
N GLU A 35 13.40 -9.17 11.44
CA GLU A 35 12.62 -8.61 12.55
C GLU A 35 13.56 -8.11 13.66
N GLY A 36 13.28 -6.92 14.19
CA GLY A 36 14.12 -6.27 15.19
C GLY A 36 15.48 -5.73 14.67
N GLN A 37 15.80 -5.88 13.38
CA GLN A 37 17.06 -5.41 12.81
C GLN A 37 16.93 -3.99 12.21
N PRO A 38 18.03 -3.21 12.19
CA PRO A 38 18.05 -1.93 11.50
C PRO A 38 17.98 -2.09 9.98
N PHE A 39 17.36 -1.13 9.32
CA PHE A 39 17.39 -1.04 7.87
C PHE A 39 18.83 -0.86 7.37
N PRO A 40 19.27 -1.59 6.32
CA PRO A 40 20.63 -1.49 5.83
C PRO A 40 20.94 -0.11 5.23
N ALA A 41 21.97 0.57 5.74
CA ALA A 41 22.30 1.94 5.34
C ALA A 41 22.63 2.14 3.85
N GLY A 42 23.06 1.08 3.15
CA GLY A 42 23.38 1.10 1.72
C GLY A 42 22.30 0.49 0.83
N TYR A 43 21.08 0.26 1.34
CA TYR A 43 20.03 -0.37 0.56
C TYR A 43 19.54 0.57 -0.55
N ALA A 44 19.76 0.17 -1.81
CA ALA A 44 19.31 0.93 -2.97
C ALA A 44 17.82 0.68 -3.25
N MET A 45 17.08 1.74 -3.57
CA MET A 45 15.66 1.70 -3.95
C MET A 45 15.46 2.21 -5.38
N PRO A 46 15.95 1.49 -6.41
CA PRO A 46 15.84 1.92 -7.81
C PRO A 46 14.49 1.56 -8.44
N PRO A 47 14.02 2.28 -9.46
CA PRO A 47 12.71 2.04 -10.07
C PRO A 47 12.66 0.78 -10.96
N HIS A 48 13.82 0.21 -11.30
CA HIS A 48 13.97 -1.02 -12.10
C HIS A 48 13.29 -1.02 -13.48
N VAL A 49 13.16 0.16 -14.10
CA VAL A 49 12.51 0.38 -15.41
C VAL A 49 13.06 -0.53 -16.53
N SER A 50 14.37 -0.81 -16.52
CA SER A 50 15.07 -1.65 -17.53
C SER A 50 15.42 -3.06 -17.01
N SER A 51 15.01 -3.42 -15.79
CA SER A 51 15.43 -4.66 -15.14
C SER A 51 14.87 -5.91 -15.84
N LYS A 52 15.69 -6.94 -15.97
CA LYS A 52 15.26 -8.29 -16.41
C LYS A 52 14.79 -9.17 -15.23
N ARG A 53 15.07 -8.74 -14.00
CA ARG A 53 14.73 -9.47 -12.76
C ARG A 53 13.43 -8.97 -12.15
N TYR A 54 13.28 -7.66 -12.04
CA TYR A 54 12.12 -7.02 -11.42
C TYR A 54 11.24 -6.41 -12.49
N GLY A 55 9.97 -6.80 -12.50
CA GLY A 55 9.00 -6.35 -13.50
C GLY A 55 8.14 -5.19 -13.04
N TRP A 56 8.16 -4.89 -11.74
CA TRP A 56 7.54 -3.69 -11.18
C TRP A 56 8.24 -3.25 -9.89
N THR A 57 8.08 -1.98 -9.56
CA THR A 57 8.43 -1.39 -8.27
C THR A 57 7.30 -0.53 -7.72
N HIS A 58 7.25 -0.39 -6.40
CA HIS A 58 6.31 0.49 -5.71
C HIS A 58 7.07 1.51 -4.88
N TYR A 59 6.55 2.74 -4.88
CA TYR A 59 6.96 3.81 -3.97
C TYR A 59 5.73 4.34 -3.25
N GLY A 60 5.79 4.36 -1.93
CA GLY A 60 4.70 4.79 -1.06
C GLY A 60 5.13 5.90 -0.12
N VAL A 61 4.27 6.91 0.06
CA VAL A 61 4.40 7.89 1.14
C VAL A 61 3.02 8.14 1.73
N MET A 62 2.85 7.84 3.02
CA MET A 62 1.54 7.92 3.68
C MET A 62 1.63 8.67 5.01
N ILE A 63 0.68 9.58 5.23
CA ILE A 63 0.49 10.32 6.49
C ILE A 63 -0.93 10.04 6.98
N PRO A 64 -1.12 9.37 8.12
CA PRO A 64 -2.44 8.90 8.55
C PRO A 64 -3.33 9.97 9.20
N ASP A 65 -2.76 11.10 9.62
CA ASP A 65 -3.41 12.02 10.55
C ASP A 65 -3.17 13.51 10.24
N LEU A 66 -3.21 13.90 8.97
CA LEU A 66 -3.12 15.32 8.61
C LEU A 66 -4.27 16.16 9.23
N PRO A 67 -4.03 17.43 9.58
CA PRO A 67 -5.07 18.34 10.06
C PRO A 67 -6.25 18.45 9.09
N ALA A 68 -7.43 18.78 9.63
CA ALA A 68 -8.60 19.07 8.81
C ALA A 68 -8.29 20.24 7.82
N PRO A 69 -8.80 20.19 6.58
CA PRO A 69 -9.72 19.19 6.03
C PRO A 69 -9.03 17.95 5.41
N HIS A 70 -7.70 17.85 5.45
CA HIS A 70 -6.94 16.85 4.70
C HIS A 70 -7.07 15.44 5.28
N ARG A 71 -7.06 15.30 6.61
CA ARG A 71 -7.26 14.06 7.38
C ARG A 71 -6.21 12.96 7.19
N PHE A 72 -5.69 12.79 5.98
CA PHE A 72 -4.60 11.91 5.59
C PHE A 72 -3.90 12.49 4.35
N PHE A 73 -2.74 11.95 4.01
CA PHE A 73 -2.15 12.08 2.69
C PHE A 73 -1.61 10.73 2.23
N SER A 74 -1.70 10.45 0.93
CA SER A 74 -1.04 9.30 0.33
C SER A 74 -0.41 9.62 -1.02
N ILE A 75 0.66 8.88 -1.30
CA ILE A 75 1.18 8.55 -2.62
C ILE A 75 1.29 7.03 -2.63
N MET A 76 0.65 6.37 -3.59
CA MET A 76 0.90 4.99 -3.92
C MET A 76 1.23 4.94 -5.41
N GLY A 77 2.52 4.88 -5.72
CA GLY A 77 3.06 4.80 -7.08
C GLY A 77 3.48 3.39 -7.41
N ILE A 78 3.17 2.93 -8.63
CA ILE A 78 3.66 1.67 -9.20
C ILE A 78 4.34 1.98 -10.52
N VAL A 79 5.58 1.53 -10.66
CA VAL A 79 6.36 1.55 -11.90
C VAL A 79 6.34 0.15 -12.49
N GLY A 80 5.86 -0.02 -13.72
CA GLY A 80 5.52 -1.31 -14.28
C GLY A 80 4.12 -1.76 -13.86
N THR A 81 3.80 -3.05 -14.03
CA THR A 81 2.50 -3.63 -13.66
C THR A 81 2.72 -4.95 -12.88
N PRO A 82 2.02 -5.20 -11.76
CA PRO A 82 2.30 -6.34 -10.90
C PRO A 82 1.96 -7.72 -11.49
N GLY A 83 0.94 -7.82 -12.34
CA GLY A 83 0.38 -9.08 -12.81
C GLY A 83 -0.55 -9.74 -11.79
N ALA A 84 -1.17 -8.93 -10.92
CA ALA A 84 -2.02 -9.39 -9.82
C ALA A 84 -3.44 -8.83 -9.95
N LEU A 85 -4.44 -9.65 -9.63
CA LEU A 85 -5.85 -9.29 -9.79
C LEU A 85 -6.21 -7.98 -9.07
N ALA A 86 -5.72 -7.81 -7.84
CA ALA A 86 -5.92 -6.64 -7.00
C ALA A 86 -5.29 -5.34 -7.57
N PHE A 87 -4.11 -5.43 -8.20
CA PHE A 87 -3.29 -4.26 -8.48
C PHE A 87 -3.20 -3.87 -9.96
N ASP A 88 -3.53 -4.77 -10.87
CA ASP A 88 -3.50 -4.45 -12.29
C ASP A 88 -4.68 -3.57 -12.72
N ASN A 89 -4.36 -2.44 -13.35
CA ASN A 89 -5.32 -1.51 -13.94
C ASN A 89 -5.27 -1.54 -15.47
N ASP A 90 -5.62 -2.68 -16.07
CA ASP A 90 -5.51 -2.90 -17.52
C ASP A 90 -6.23 -1.82 -18.34
N HIS A 91 -7.37 -1.33 -17.86
CA HIS A 91 -8.17 -0.29 -18.53
C HIS A 91 -7.47 1.07 -18.58
N ALA A 92 -6.48 1.30 -17.70
CA ALA A 92 -5.79 2.58 -17.56
C ALA A 92 -4.43 2.61 -18.25
N LEU A 93 -3.98 1.50 -18.87
CA LEU A 93 -2.67 1.41 -19.50
C LEU A 93 -2.48 2.50 -20.58
N LYS A 94 -1.34 3.20 -20.50
CA LYS A 94 -0.86 4.17 -21.49
C LYS A 94 0.27 3.62 -22.37
N ASP A 95 0.77 2.45 -22.00
CA ASP A 95 1.81 1.71 -22.71
C ASP A 95 1.72 0.21 -22.39
N THR A 96 2.71 -0.58 -22.79
CA THR A 96 2.81 -1.98 -22.37
C THR A 96 2.87 -2.11 -20.84
N PRO A 97 2.44 -3.24 -20.24
CA PRO A 97 2.47 -3.42 -18.80
C PRO A 97 3.82 -3.11 -18.14
N ARG A 98 4.94 -3.40 -18.82
CA ARG A 98 6.29 -3.07 -18.32
C ARG A 98 6.70 -1.61 -18.49
N ARG A 99 6.07 -0.89 -19.43
CA ARG A 99 6.36 0.53 -19.72
C ARG A 99 5.28 1.47 -19.20
N ASN A 100 4.38 0.99 -18.35
CA ASN A 100 3.33 1.79 -17.72
C ASN A 100 3.70 2.12 -16.27
N ALA A 101 3.26 3.27 -15.78
CA ALA A 101 3.29 3.63 -14.37
C ALA A 101 1.92 4.18 -13.94
N THR A 102 1.55 3.96 -12.68
CA THR A 102 0.34 4.53 -12.07
C THR A 102 0.67 5.19 -10.75
N VAL A 103 -0.09 6.22 -10.39
CA VAL A 103 -0.03 6.78 -9.04
C VAL A 103 -1.41 7.21 -8.59
N VAL A 104 -1.78 6.87 -7.36
CA VAL A 104 -2.84 7.56 -6.63
C VAL A 104 -2.19 8.47 -5.60
N SER A 105 -2.61 9.72 -5.57
CA SER A 105 -2.18 10.66 -4.54
C SER A 105 -3.29 11.62 -4.19
N GLY A 106 -3.47 11.86 -2.90
CA GLY A 106 -4.50 12.76 -2.42
C GLY A 106 -4.61 12.85 -0.91
N THR A 107 -5.55 13.68 -0.50
CA THR A 107 -6.05 13.83 0.87
C THR A 107 -7.58 13.70 0.83
N ALA A 108 -8.25 13.66 1.98
CA ALA A 108 -9.71 13.71 2.02
C ALA A 108 -10.28 14.98 1.34
N ALA A 109 -9.55 16.09 1.40
CA ALA A 109 -9.97 17.38 0.84
C ALA A 109 -9.83 17.48 -0.69
N THR A 110 -9.01 16.60 -1.30
CA THR A 110 -8.75 16.63 -2.74
C THR A 110 -9.63 15.65 -3.50
N HIS A 111 -10.36 14.76 -2.81
CA HIS A 111 -11.25 13.78 -3.44
C HIS A 111 -12.20 14.41 -4.47
N PRO A 112 -12.41 13.76 -5.64
CA PRO A 112 -11.82 12.49 -6.09
C PRO A 112 -10.44 12.61 -6.76
N ALA A 113 -9.77 13.76 -6.70
CA ALA A 113 -8.43 13.93 -7.26
C ALA A 113 -7.37 13.26 -6.34
N HIS A 114 -6.39 12.48 -6.82
CA HIS A 114 -6.00 12.14 -8.20
C HIS A 114 -5.61 10.64 -8.30
N PHE A 115 -5.94 10.03 -9.43
CA PHE A 115 -5.35 8.79 -9.96
C PHE A 115 -4.80 9.11 -11.36
N GLY A 116 -3.52 8.84 -11.57
CA GLY A 116 -2.82 9.02 -12.83
C GLY A 116 -2.29 7.70 -13.37
N SER A 117 -2.24 7.60 -14.70
CA SER A 117 -1.58 6.51 -15.42
C SER A 117 -0.78 7.10 -16.57
N TYR A 118 0.43 6.58 -16.77
CA TYR A 118 1.52 7.22 -17.49
C TYR A 118 2.30 6.18 -18.31
N SER A 119 2.78 6.57 -19.49
CA SER A 119 3.88 5.84 -20.14
C SER A 119 5.17 6.28 -19.49
N ILE A 120 5.97 5.33 -19.01
CA ILE A 120 7.25 5.62 -18.34
C ILE A 120 8.16 6.44 -19.27
N ASP A 121 8.19 6.09 -20.56
CA ASP A 121 9.10 6.72 -21.54
C ASP A 121 8.71 8.14 -21.93
N ARG A 122 7.41 8.43 -21.95
CA ARG A 122 6.90 9.72 -22.46
C ARG A 122 6.57 10.71 -21.35
N ASP A 123 6.09 10.18 -20.22
CA ASP A 123 5.41 10.99 -19.22
C ASP A 123 6.12 10.95 -17.85
N CYS A 124 7.16 10.12 -17.67
CA CYS A 124 7.88 10.01 -16.40
C CYS A 124 9.36 10.38 -16.53
N GLU A 125 9.96 10.71 -15.39
CA GLU A 125 11.41 10.83 -15.25
C GLU A 125 11.86 9.94 -14.10
N MET A 126 12.67 8.93 -14.39
CA MET A 126 13.08 7.92 -13.43
C MET A 126 14.57 7.66 -13.59
N LEU A 127 15.38 8.05 -12.60
CA LEU A 127 16.81 7.81 -12.60
C LEU A 127 17.11 6.39 -12.11
N GLU A 128 18.05 5.71 -12.76
CA GLU A 128 18.34 4.29 -12.51
C GLU A 128 18.83 4.01 -11.09
N ASP A 129 19.47 4.99 -10.44
CA ASP A 129 19.94 4.90 -9.06
C ASP A 129 18.84 5.12 -8.00
N GLY A 130 17.62 5.47 -8.43
CA GLY A 130 16.50 5.77 -7.54
C GLY A 130 16.52 7.18 -6.95
N SER A 131 17.46 8.04 -7.37
CA SER A 131 17.58 9.41 -6.84
C SER A 131 16.43 10.35 -7.27
N LEU A 132 15.67 9.94 -8.28
CA LEU A 132 14.48 10.64 -8.76
C LEU A 132 13.47 9.65 -9.34
N VAL A 133 12.24 9.75 -8.85
CA VAL A 133 11.05 9.09 -9.40
C VAL A 133 9.95 10.15 -9.54
N ARG A 134 9.67 10.55 -10.78
CA ARG A 134 8.66 11.54 -11.12
C ARG A 134 7.59 10.94 -12.03
N PHE A 135 6.34 11.02 -11.58
CA PHE A 135 5.15 10.61 -12.33
C PHE A 135 4.50 11.85 -12.93
N GLY A 136 4.60 12.02 -14.25
CA GLY A 136 4.04 13.20 -14.91
C GLY A 136 4.69 14.49 -14.40
N LYS A 137 3.84 15.49 -14.18
CA LYS A 137 4.21 16.76 -13.52
C LYS A 137 3.64 16.85 -12.11
N GLU A 138 2.86 15.85 -11.71
CA GLU A 138 2.00 15.90 -10.53
C GLU A 138 2.69 15.38 -9.28
N VAL A 139 3.54 14.36 -9.38
CA VAL A 139 4.17 13.71 -8.21
C VAL A 139 5.65 13.48 -8.45
N GLU A 140 6.47 13.86 -7.47
CA GLU A 140 7.91 13.69 -7.46
C GLU A 140 8.37 13.16 -6.09
N ILE A 141 9.20 12.13 -6.12
CA ILE A 141 9.99 11.64 -4.99
C ILE A 141 11.45 11.74 -5.43
N GLY A 142 12.23 12.60 -4.78
CA GLY A 142 13.65 12.78 -5.08
C GLY A 142 14.52 12.66 -3.83
N GLY A 143 15.80 12.38 -4.00
CA GLY A 143 16.74 12.14 -2.91
C GLY A 143 17.12 10.66 -2.77
N GLY A 144 17.73 10.30 -1.65
CA GLY A 144 18.23 8.95 -1.42
C GLY A 144 18.33 8.67 0.07
N TYR A 145 18.22 7.40 0.46
CA TYR A 145 18.20 7.03 1.88
C TYR A 145 19.38 7.67 2.65
N PRO A 146 19.12 8.36 3.77
CA PRO A 146 17.84 8.48 4.48
C PRO A 146 17.01 9.73 4.15
N GLU A 147 17.43 10.59 3.23
CA GLU A 147 16.84 11.92 3.00
C GLU A 147 16.13 12.02 1.65
N TYR A 148 14.84 12.33 1.71
CA TYR A 148 13.98 12.47 0.53
C TYR A 148 13.24 13.80 0.56
N ARG A 149 12.90 14.28 -0.64
CA ARG A 149 11.95 15.35 -0.85
C ARG A 149 10.79 14.84 -1.68
N VAL A 150 9.58 15.12 -1.21
CA VAL A 150 8.34 14.68 -1.84
C VAL A 150 7.52 15.89 -2.23
N ARG A 151 7.15 15.97 -3.50
CA ARG A 151 6.30 17.03 -4.03
C ARG A 151 5.08 16.44 -4.71
N ALA A 152 3.95 17.10 -4.48
CA ALA A 152 2.71 16.78 -5.16
C ALA A 152 1.98 18.07 -5.55
N GLU A 153 1.58 18.21 -6.81
CA GLU A 153 0.81 19.37 -7.30
C GLU A 153 -0.30 18.94 -8.26
N TYR A 154 -1.55 19.15 -7.88
CA TYR A 154 -2.73 18.85 -8.70
C TYR A 154 -3.97 19.56 -8.16
N ALA A 155 -4.92 19.90 -9.02
CA ALA A 155 -6.24 20.44 -8.64
C ALA A 155 -6.20 21.63 -7.64
N GLY A 156 -5.15 22.44 -7.64
CA GLY A 156 -4.95 23.55 -6.69
C GLY A 156 -4.41 23.15 -5.31
N PHE A 157 -4.12 21.86 -5.12
CA PHE A 157 -3.35 21.31 -4.01
C PHE A 157 -1.85 21.34 -4.35
N ARG A 158 -1.03 21.75 -3.39
CA ARG A 158 0.42 21.60 -3.44
C ARG A 158 0.94 21.06 -2.13
N LEU A 159 1.90 20.17 -2.19
CA LEU A 159 2.63 19.62 -1.06
C LEU A 159 4.11 19.65 -1.39
N ASP A 160 4.93 20.06 -0.43
CA ASP A 160 6.38 19.95 -0.49
C ASP A 160 6.88 19.53 0.90
N LEU A 161 7.37 18.30 1.01
CA LEU A 161 7.84 17.70 2.25
C LEU A 161 9.31 17.30 2.14
N GLU A 162 10.06 17.56 3.19
CA GLU A 162 11.28 16.87 3.52
C GLU A 162 10.92 15.63 4.35
N ILE A 163 11.45 14.47 3.97
CA ILE A 163 11.27 13.21 4.66
C ILE A 163 12.64 12.68 5.07
N ARG A 164 12.75 12.31 6.34
CA ARG A 164 13.91 11.59 6.88
C ARG A 164 13.46 10.20 7.29
N ASN A 165 13.91 9.20 6.56
CA ASN A 165 13.69 7.81 6.88
C ASN A 165 14.56 7.43 8.07
N THR A 166 13.99 6.68 9.03
CA THR A 166 14.76 6.08 10.11
C THR A 166 15.35 4.73 9.66
N ASP A 167 16.03 4.03 10.56
CA ASP A 167 16.42 2.63 10.37
C ASP A 167 15.33 1.65 10.84
N LYS A 168 14.14 2.12 11.25
CA LYS A 168 13.05 1.28 11.78
C LYS A 168 12.20 0.76 10.63
N VAL A 169 12.49 -0.46 10.20
CA VAL A 169 11.84 -1.13 9.07
C VAL A 169 10.78 -2.14 9.52
N SER A 170 9.73 -2.26 8.73
CA SER A 170 8.79 -3.39 8.77
C SER A 170 8.81 -4.08 7.41
N TRP A 171 9.36 -5.30 7.36
CA TRP A 171 9.38 -6.12 6.16
C TRP A 171 8.05 -6.86 6.01
N PHE A 172 7.31 -6.54 4.95
CA PHE A 172 6.10 -7.28 4.57
C PHE A 172 6.44 -8.54 3.77
N MET A 173 7.54 -8.47 3.00
CA MET A 173 8.09 -9.58 2.23
C MET A 173 9.60 -9.41 2.06
N LYS A 174 10.35 -10.49 2.23
CA LYS A 174 11.77 -10.54 1.88
C LYS A 174 12.09 -11.88 1.25
N THR A 175 12.23 -11.91 -0.07
CA THR A 175 12.56 -13.13 -0.83
C THR A 175 13.55 -12.79 -1.94
N PRO A 176 14.20 -13.78 -2.57
CA PRO A 176 15.12 -13.51 -3.69
C PRO A 176 14.49 -12.78 -4.89
N VAL A 177 13.17 -12.72 -5.01
CA VAL A 177 12.49 -12.07 -6.16
C VAL A 177 11.45 -11.04 -5.74
N TYR A 178 11.31 -10.77 -4.44
CA TYR A 178 10.35 -9.82 -3.91
C TYR A 178 10.84 -9.26 -2.58
N ASP A 179 11.18 -7.98 -2.60
CA ASP A 179 11.39 -7.17 -1.40
C ASP A 179 10.21 -6.20 -1.28
N HIS A 180 9.62 -6.13 -0.09
CA HIS A 180 8.57 -5.17 0.24
C HIS A 180 8.70 -4.78 1.69
N PHE A 181 8.92 -3.49 1.93
CA PHE A 181 9.05 -2.96 3.26
C PHE A 181 8.49 -1.55 3.36
N SER A 182 8.31 -1.17 4.61
CA SER A 182 7.92 0.15 5.05
C SER A 182 8.95 0.67 6.03
N LEU A 183 9.26 1.96 6.01
CA LEU A 183 10.16 2.64 6.95
C LEU A 183 9.38 3.66 7.78
N LEU A 184 9.59 3.61 9.10
CA LEU A 184 9.14 4.71 9.97
C LEU A 184 9.94 5.94 9.58
N SER A 185 9.24 7.02 9.28
CA SER A 185 9.85 8.21 8.72
C SER A 185 9.31 9.44 9.41
N GLN A 186 10.12 10.48 9.49
CA GLN A 186 9.69 11.79 9.96
C GLN A 186 9.55 12.72 8.77
N TYR A 187 8.52 13.55 8.76
CA TYR A 187 8.35 14.55 7.72
C TYR A 187 8.20 15.95 8.32
N ARG A 188 8.61 16.95 7.54
CA ARG A 188 8.30 18.36 7.76
C ARG A 188 8.14 19.04 6.41
N GLY A 189 7.22 19.99 6.31
CA GLY A 189 7.08 20.77 5.10
C GLY A 189 5.84 21.63 5.08
N GLN A 190 5.37 21.91 3.87
CA GLN A 190 4.24 22.80 3.65
C GLN A 190 3.20 22.15 2.75
N LEU A 191 1.95 22.47 3.05
CA LEU A 191 0.79 22.12 2.26
C LEU A 191 0.08 23.42 1.89
N ARG A 192 -0.30 23.57 0.61
CA ARG A 192 -1.14 24.66 0.12
C ARG A 192 -2.43 24.12 -0.48
N TRP A 193 -3.56 24.66 -0.04
CA TRP A 193 -4.88 24.30 -0.53
C TRP A 193 -5.82 25.50 -0.48
N ARG A 194 -6.55 25.78 -1.57
CA ARG A 194 -7.50 26.90 -1.69
C ARG A 194 -6.92 28.24 -1.21
N GLY A 195 -5.67 28.52 -1.61
CA GLY A 195 -4.96 29.75 -1.26
C GLY A 195 -4.38 29.80 0.15
N LYS A 196 -4.67 28.83 1.03
CA LYS A 196 -4.10 28.74 2.37
C LYS A 196 -2.89 27.83 2.39
N THR A 197 -1.79 28.30 2.98
CA THR A 197 -0.60 27.50 3.28
C THR A 197 -0.59 27.12 4.75
N SER A 198 -0.24 25.87 5.05
CA SER A 198 -0.08 25.34 6.41
C SER A 198 1.25 24.61 6.52
N GLU A 199 1.98 24.82 7.61
CA GLU A 199 3.10 23.95 7.96
C GLU A 199 2.59 22.63 8.53
N VAL A 200 3.25 21.55 8.16
CA VAL A 200 2.91 20.20 8.61
C VAL A 200 4.19 19.45 8.98
N ALA A 201 4.13 18.67 10.05
CA ALA A 201 5.22 17.80 10.48
C ALA A 201 4.67 16.65 11.32
N GLY A 202 5.39 15.54 11.36
CA GLY A 202 4.99 14.38 12.15
C GLY A 202 5.67 13.09 11.69
N LEU A 203 5.06 11.96 12.05
CA LEU A 203 5.43 10.65 11.55
C LEU A 203 4.71 10.35 10.23
N CYS A 204 5.43 9.77 9.29
CA CYS A 204 4.88 9.19 8.08
C CYS A 204 5.46 7.81 7.85
N THR A 205 5.00 7.19 6.78
CA THR A 205 5.52 5.94 6.27
C THR A 205 6.13 6.19 4.90
N PHE A 206 7.33 5.66 4.66
CA PHE A 206 7.95 5.57 3.34
C PHE A 206 8.03 4.10 2.95
N GLU A 207 7.48 3.73 1.80
CA GLU A 207 7.41 2.33 1.37
C GLU A 207 8.13 2.11 0.05
N TYR A 208 8.73 0.93 -0.06
CA TYR A 208 9.32 0.48 -1.29
C TYR A 208 9.05 -1.00 -1.48
N ALA A 209 8.77 -1.36 -2.73
CA ALA A 209 8.73 -2.74 -3.14
C ALA A 209 9.39 -2.94 -4.50
N ALA A 210 10.01 -4.09 -4.71
CA ALA A 210 10.51 -4.53 -6.00
C ALA A 210 10.24 -6.02 -6.16
N CYS A 211 9.56 -6.38 -7.25
CA CYS A 211 9.14 -7.76 -7.44
C CYS A 211 9.19 -8.21 -8.90
N PHE A 212 9.39 -9.50 -9.09
CA PHE A 212 9.17 -10.15 -10.37
C PHE A 212 7.70 -9.95 -10.82
N SER A 213 7.51 -9.76 -12.13
CA SER A 213 6.18 -9.69 -12.75
C SER A 213 6.06 -10.77 -13.82
N PRO A 214 4.90 -11.43 -14.01
CA PRO A 214 4.69 -12.29 -15.16
C PRO A 214 4.86 -11.54 -16.50
N TYR A 215 4.75 -10.20 -16.48
CA TYR A 215 5.00 -9.38 -17.68
C TYR A 215 6.46 -9.38 -18.15
N GLN A 216 7.41 -9.87 -17.34
CA GLN A 216 8.79 -10.14 -17.79
C GLN A 216 8.87 -11.21 -18.88
N LEU A 217 7.95 -12.17 -18.85
CA LEU A 217 7.87 -13.25 -19.84
C LEU A 217 6.99 -12.87 -21.03
N ARG A 218 5.98 -12.01 -20.78
CA ARG A 218 5.02 -11.57 -21.79
C ARG A 218 4.57 -10.15 -21.48
N ASP A 219 5.08 -9.18 -22.22
CA ASP A 219 4.74 -7.77 -22.03
C ASP A 219 3.41 -7.38 -22.71
N LYS A 220 2.32 -8.08 -22.33
CA LYS A 220 0.95 -7.83 -22.79
C LYS A 220 -0.02 -8.14 -21.65
N PRO A 221 -1.13 -7.38 -21.50
CA PRO A 221 -2.11 -7.61 -20.44
C PRO A 221 -2.55 -9.08 -20.36
N LEU A 222 -2.62 -9.59 -19.14
CA LEU A 222 -3.07 -10.95 -18.88
C LEU A 222 -4.58 -10.97 -18.67
N ALA A 223 -5.23 -12.01 -19.19
CA ALA A 223 -6.62 -12.29 -18.83
C ALA A 223 -6.71 -12.54 -17.30
N PRO A 224 -7.82 -12.17 -16.63
CA PRO A 224 -7.96 -12.29 -15.17
C PRO A 224 -7.56 -13.66 -14.59
N ALA A 225 -7.93 -14.75 -15.28
CA ALA A 225 -7.62 -16.11 -14.84
C ALA A 225 -6.12 -16.47 -14.85
N LEU A 226 -5.27 -15.67 -15.51
CA LEU A 226 -3.82 -15.84 -15.57
C LEU A 226 -3.07 -14.92 -14.61
N LYS A 227 -3.75 -14.00 -13.92
CA LYS A 227 -3.13 -13.11 -12.94
C LYS A 227 -2.91 -13.85 -11.62
N LEU A 228 -1.97 -13.36 -10.82
CA LEU A 228 -1.84 -13.78 -9.43
C LEU A 228 -3.19 -13.52 -8.73
N PRO A 229 -3.79 -14.52 -8.06
CA PRO A 229 -5.14 -14.39 -7.53
C PRO A 229 -5.17 -13.66 -6.19
N LEU A 230 -4.41 -12.56 -6.08
CA LEU A 230 -4.50 -11.63 -4.96
C LEU A 230 -5.87 -10.95 -5.04
N ASP A 231 -6.80 -11.42 -4.23
CA ASP A 231 -8.23 -11.11 -4.33
C ASP A 231 -8.75 -10.27 -3.16
N PHE A 232 -7.96 -10.10 -2.10
CA PHE A 232 -8.21 -9.12 -1.05
C PHE A 232 -6.90 -8.50 -0.60
N PHE A 233 -6.89 -7.19 -0.46
CA PHE A 233 -5.79 -6.45 0.14
C PHE A 233 -6.35 -5.32 0.97
N THR A 234 -5.87 -5.20 2.19
CA THR A 234 -6.08 -4.00 2.97
C THR A 234 -4.87 -3.70 3.81
N TYR A 235 -4.54 -2.42 3.89
CA TYR A 235 -3.40 -1.91 4.64
C TYR A 235 -3.81 -0.65 5.39
N GLN A 236 -3.43 -0.53 6.67
CA GLN A 236 -3.74 0.62 7.49
C GLN A 236 -2.51 1.11 8.24
N ILE A 237 -2.47 2.42 8.44
CA ILE A 237 -1.40 3.09 9.17
C ILE A 237 -2.03 3.95 10.26
N ILE A 238 -1.52 3.82 11.47
CA ILE A 238 -1.87 4.67 12.62
C ILE A 238 -0.58 5.19 13.23
N ASN A 239 -0.47 6.51 13.37
CA ASN A 239 0.46 7.10 14.33
C ASN A 239 -0.23 7.07 15.69
N LEU A 240 0.21 6.21 16.58
CA LEU A 240 -0.41 6.05 17.90
C LEU A 240 -0.10 7.26 18.79
N ASP A 241 1.12 7.77 18.66
CA ASP A 241 1.63 8.97 19.29
C ASP A 241 2.76 9.58 18.41
N ARG A 242 3.59 10.47 18.97
CA ARG A 242 4.68 11.12 18.24
C ARG A 242 5.90 10.21 17.96
N HIS A 243 5.92 9.02 18.53
CA HIS A 243 7.03 8.07 18.50
C HIS A 243 6.63 6.73 17.89
N THR A 244 5.40 6.28 18.09
CA THR A 244 4.93 4.91 17.81
C THR A 244 3.99 4.86 16.62
N GLN A 245 4.22 3.91 15.72
CA GLN A 245 3.39 3.67 14.54
C GLN A 245 2.96 2.21 14.46
N LEU A 246 1.69 2.01 14.11
CA LEU A 246 1.06 0.71 13.89
C LEU A 246 0.76 0.55 12.40
N LEU A 247 1.13 -0.59 11.83
CA LEU A 247 0.77 -0.97 10.47
C LEU A 247 -0.05 -2.25 10.50
N LEU A 248 -1.26 -2.23 9.97
CA LEU A 248 -2.17 -3.38 9.98
C LEU A 248 -2.41 -3.82 8.54
N THR A 249 -2.25 -5.10 8.25
CA THR A 249 -2.45 -5.60 6.88
C THR A 249 -3.18 -6.91 6.86
N ARG A 250 -4.03 -7.11 5.85
CA ARG A 250 -4.58 -8.41 5.49
C ARG A 250 -4.54 -8.60 3.98
N VAL A 251 -4.02 -9.76 3.57
CA VAL A 251 -3.89 -10.17 2.17
C VAL A 251 -4.50 -11.56 2.02
N THR A 252 -5.33 -11.75 1.00
CA THR A 252 -5.78 -13.08 0.59
C THR A 252 -5.33 -13.40 -0.83
N MET A 253 -5.11 -14.69 -1.06
CA MET A 253 -4.81 -15.25 -2.38
C MET A 253 -5.75 -16.41 -2.66
N GLY A 254 -6.62 -16.26 -3.66
CA GLY A 254 -7.61 -17.27 -4.04
C GLY A 254 -8.52 -17.68 -2.87
N GLY A 255 -8.91 -16.71 -2.04
CA GLY A 255 -9.74 -16.86 -0.86
C GLY A 255 -9.03 -17.41 0.39
N ALA A 256 -7.73 -17.71 0.31
CA ALA A 256 -6.92 -18.11 1.45
C ALA A 256 -6.19 -16.91 2.06
N THR A 257 -6.22 -16.75 3.39
CA THR A 257 -5.43 -15.70 4.07
C THR A 257 -3.95 -16.01 3.91
N ALA A 258 -3.23 -15.12 3.21
CA ALA A 258 -1.78 -15.19 3.03
C ALA A 258 -1.05 -14.45 4.15
N VAL A 259 -1.55 -13.28 4.53
CA VAL A 259 -1.00 -12.46 5.62
C VAL A 259 -2.16 -11.80 6.36
N SER A 260 -2.10 -11.75 7.70
CA SER A 260 -2.98 -10.93 8.52
C SER A 260 -2.23 -10.54 9.79
N ARG A 261 -1.67 -9.31 9.82
CA ARG A 261 -0.67 -8.92 10.82
C ARG A 261 -0.80 -7.48 11.28
N LEU A 262 -0.38 -7.25 12.52
CA LEU A 262 0.01 -5.96 13.07
C LEU A 262 1.54 -5.89 13.06
N TYR A 263 2.10 -4.80 12.58
CA TYR A 263 3.49 -4.40 12.81
C TYR A 263 3.48 -3.18 13.73
N VAL A 264 4.29 -3.23 14.79
CA VAL A 264 4.49 -2.13 15.72
C VAL A 264 5.94 -1.68 15.60
N ARG A 265 6.18 -0.37 15.47
CA ARG A 265 7.53 0.21 15.47
C ARG A 265 7.52 1.56 16.15
N SER A 266 8.65 1.97 16.72
CA SER A 266 8.79 3.31 17.29
C SER A 266 10.14 3.94 17.01
N LEU A 267 10.27 5.25 17.21
CA LEU A 267 11.57 5.93 17.15
C LEU A 267 12.57 5.37 18.17
N ASP A 268 12.05 4.83 19.28
CA ASP A 268 12.83 4.36 20.43
C ASP A 268 13.10 2.83 20.40
N GLY A 269 12.51 2.10 19.45
CA GLY A 269 12.60 0.63 19.40
C GLY A 269 12.38 0.05 18.00
N TYR A 270 13.04 -1.08 17.73
CA TYR A 270 12.84 -1.80 16.46
C TYR A 270 11.49 -2.51 16.41
N GLY A 271 11.04 -2.78 15.20
CA GLY A 271 9.69 -3.27 14.97
C GLY A 271 9.49 -4.71 15.41
N VAL A 272 8.29 -5.00 15.89
CA VAL A 272 7.77 -6.35 16.18
C VAL A 272 6.49 -6.60 15.39
N ARG A 273 6.15 -7.86 15.15
CA ARG A 273 4.89 -8.24 14.51
C ARG A 273 4.05 -9.19 15.34
N HIS A 274 2.74 -9.09 15.17
CA HIS A 274 1.75 -9.96 15.78
C HIS A 274 0.72 -10.41 14.75
N ASP A 275 0.15 -11.59 14.94
CA ASP A 275 -1.01 -12.01 14.17
C ASP A 275 -2.21 -11.14 14.53
N ALA A 276 -2.94 -10.70 13.50
CA ALA A 276 -4.04 -9.77 13.66
C ALA A 276 -5.29 -10.28 12.95
N THR A 277 -6.45 -10.07 13.56
CA THR A 277 -7.74 -10.42 12.99
C THR A 277 -8.48 -9.16 12.59
N LEU A 278 -8.78 -9.05 11.29
CA LEU A 278 -9.67 -8.03 10.75
C LEU A 278 -11.09 -8.59 10.64
N GLN A 279 -12.06 -7.83 11.12
CA GLN A 279 -13.48 -8.05 10.85
C GLN A 279 -14.11 -6.79 10.27
N VAL A 280 -14.70 -6.89 9.07
CA VAL A 280 -15.57 -5.84 8.55
C VAL A 280 -16.96 -6.03 9.17
N LEU A 281 -17.41 -5.04 9.93
CA LEU A 281 -18.69 -5.07 10.64
C LEU A 281 -19.83 -4.54 9.78
N GLU A 282 -19.54 -3.53 8.97
CA GLU A 282 -20.53 -2.85 8.13
C GLU A 282 -19.86 -2.36 6.84
N TYR A 283 -20.52 -2.58 5.71
CA TYR A 283 -20.15 -2.00 4.42
C TYR A 283 -20.94 -0.72 4.16
N ARG A 284 -20.40 0.17 3.32
CA ARG A 284 -21.17 1.31 2.80
C ARG A 284 -22.35 0.81 1.96
N GLU A 285 -23.44 1.57 2.00
CA GLU A 285 -24.65 1.29 1.22
C GLU A 285 -24.36 1.30 -0.29
N GLU A 286 -23.69 2.36 -0.77
CA GLU A 286 -23.25 2.45 -2.15
C GLU A 286 -21.83 1.88 -2.32
N PRO A 287 -21.60 0.97 -3.28
CA PRO A 287 -20.27 0.47 -3.58
C PRO A 287 -19.40 1.55 -4.24
N GLY A 288 -18.09 1.40 -4.12
CA GLY A 288 -17.16 2.14 -4.97
C GLY A 288 -17.31 1.69 -6.42
N ILE A 289 -17.35 2.66 -7.36
CA ILE A 289 -17.40 2.40 -8.80
C ILE A 289 -16.07 2.83 -9.41
N ALA A 290 -15.30 1.84 -9.90
CA ALA A 290 -14.04 2.11 -10.59
C ALA A 290 -14.30 2.71 -11.99
N PRO A 291 -13.30 3.36 -12.63
CA PRO A 291 -13.45 3.93 -13.97
C PRO A 291 -13.87 2.93 -15.06
N ASP A 292 -13.56 1.64 -14.89
CA ASP A 292 -14.00 0.56 -15.77
C ASP A 292 -15.40 0.01 -15.42
N GLY A 293 -16.12 0.67 -14.51
CA GLY A 293 -17.47 0.30 -14.07
C GLY A 293 -17.52 -0.81 -13.02
N ARG A 294 -16.38 -1.37 -12.60
CA ARG A 294 -16.36 -2.42 -11.57
C ARG A 294 -16.85 -1.87 -10.23
N ARG A 295 -17.78 -2.60 -9.61
CA ARG A 295 -18.31 -2.32 -8.27
C ARG A 295 -17.42 -2.98 -7.23
N MET A 296 -17.15 -2.30 -6.12
CA MET A 296 -16.41 -2.83 -4.98
C MET A 296 -17.13 -2.47 -3.68
N ARG A 297 -17.33 -3.45 -2.80
CA ARG A 297 -17.82 -3.18 -1.44
C ARG A 297 -16.72 -2.46 -0.67
N LEU A 298 -17.06 -1.37 0.02
CA LEU A 298 -16.11 -0.60 0.81
C LEU A 298 -16.54 -0.63 2.28
N PRO A 299 -15.62 -0.79 3.23
CA PRO A 299 -15.96 -0.85 4.64
C PRO A 299 -16.46 0.52 5.10
N ARG A 300 -17.49 0.51 5.95
CA ARG A 300 -17.88 1.66 6.76
C ARG A 300 -17.34 1.51 8.18
N ARG A 301 -17.51 0.32 8.75
CA ARG A 301 -17.03 -0.03 10.10
C ARG A 301 -16.28 -1.35 10.07
N PHE A 302 -15.18 -1.41 10.81
CA PHE A 302 -14.38 -2.61 10.96
C PHE A 302 -13.65 -2.61 12.30
N THR A 303 -13.19 -3.78 12.73
CA THR A 303 -12.36 -3.93 13.94
C THR A 303 -11.05 -4.62 13.61
N TRP A 304 -10.05 -4.32 14.43
CA TRP A 304 -8.83 -5.09 14.53
C TRP A 304 -8.69 -5.62 15.94
N ASP A 305 -8.43 -6.92 16.03
CA ASP A 305 -8.16 -7.63 17.28
C ASP A 305 -6.80 -8.34 17.15
N VAL A 306 -5.92 -8.13 18.12
CA VAL A 306 -4.57 -8.69 18.17
C VAL A 306 -4.34 -9.25 19.56
N SER A 307 -3.97 -10.52 19.63
CA SER A 307 -3.50 -11.18 20.85
C SER A 307 -2.04 -11.55 20.69
N GLY A 308 -1.26 -11.42 21.75
CA GLY A 308 0.10 -11.95 21.78
C GLY A 308 0.08 -13.48 21.81
N ASP A 309 1.24 -14.09 21.59
CA ASP A 309 1.41 -15.56 21.66
C ASP A 309 1.07 -16.11 23.05
N ASP A 310 1.14 -15.26 24.07
CA ASP A 310 0.72 -15.54 25.45
C ASP A 310 -0.80 -15.43 25.68
N GLY A 311 -1.57 -15.16 24.64
CA GLY A 311 -3.02 -14.95 24.70
C GLY A 311 -3.42 -13.59 25.29
N VAL A 312 -2.46 -12.72 25.63
CA VAL A 312 -2.74 -11.40 26.20
C VAL A 312 -3.13 -10.44 25.06
N PRO A 313 -4.27 -9.74 25.16
CA PRO A 313 -4.66 -8.74 24.17
C PRO A 313 -3.60 -7.64 24.02
N ARG A 314 -3.19 -7.35 22.78
CA ARG A 314 -2.22 -6.30 22.45
C ARG A 314 -2.88 -5.08 21.83
N LEU A 315 -3.87 -5.30 20.97
CA LEU A 315 -4.63 -4.24 20.33
C LEU A 315 -6.07 -4.70 20.14
N ARG A 316 -7.02 -3.82 20.49
CA ARG A 316 -8.42 -3.94 20.11
C ARG A 316 -8.93 -2.56 19.74
N ILE A 317 -9.29 -2.35 18.48
CA ILE A 317 -9.80 -1.05 18.02
C ILE A 317 -11.04 -1.20 17.15
N ASP A 318 -12.01 -0.32 17.40
CA ASP A 318 -13.17 -0.07 16.56
C ASP A 318 -12.84 1.08 15.59
N CYS A 319 -13.09 0.87 14.31
CA CYS A 319 -12.75 1.80 13.25
C CYS A 319 -14.01 2.23 12.47
N GLU A 320 -14.13 3.52 12.19
CA GLU A 320 -15.19 4.09 11.35
C GLU A 320 -14.58 4.98 10.25
N VAL A 321 -14.82 4.61 8.99
CA VAL A 321 -14.38 5.40 7.84
C VAL A 321 -15.21 6.68 7.75
N ASP A 322 -14.55 7.83 7.89
CA ASP A 322 -15.20 9.15 7.93
C ASP A 322 -14.69 10.11 6.83
N THR A 323 -14.00 9.57 5.82
CA THR A 323 -13.61 10.31 4.61
C THR A 323 -14.17 9.63 3.36
N PRO A 324 -14.28 10.36 2.23
CA PRO A 324 -14.47 9.73 0.93
C PRO A 324 -13.33 8.75 0.61
N PHE A 325 -13.64 7.72 -0.18
CA PHE A 325 -12.67 6.80 -0.74
C PHE A 325 -12.24 7.28 -2.13
N THR A 326 -10.95 7.42 -2.37
CA THR A 326 -10.39 7.81 -3.67
C THR A 326 -9.86 6.59 -4.40
N TYR A 327 -10.30 6.39 -5.64
CA TYR A 327 -9.86 5.29 -6.49
C TYR A 327 -8.40 5.45 -6.92
N GLY A 328 -7.70 4.33 -7.11
CA GLY A 328 -6.39 4.30 -7.78
C GLY A 328 -5.33 3.44 -7.08
N LEU A 329 -5.66 2.83 -5.95
CA LEU A 329 -4.85 1.78 -5.32
C LEU A 329 -4.99 0.50 -6.14
N GLY A 330 -4.30 0.39 -7.27
CA GLY A 330 -4.62 -0.66 -8.22
C GLY A 330 -6.12 -0.60 -8.58
N SER A 331 -6.83 -1.71 -8.42
CA SER A 331 -8.27 -1.78 -8.64
C SER A 331 -9.15 -1.29 -7.49
N GLY A 332 -8.56 -0.83 -6.37
CA GLY A 332 -9.26 -0.39 -5.17
C GLY A 332 -9.03 1.07 -4.79
N TYR A 333 -9.15 1.34 -3.49
CA TYR A 333 -9.36 2.69 -2.98
C TYR A 333 -8.49 2.99 -1.75
N VAL A 334 -8.23 4.28 -1.56
CA VAL A 334 -7.57 4.85 -0.39
C VAL A 334 -8.53 5.76 0.37
N GLY A 335 -8.36 5.89 1.68
CA GLY A 335 -9.19 6.75 2.52
C GLY A 335 -8.60 6.95 3.92
N GLY A 336 -9.39 7.57 4.80
CA GLY A 336 -9.07 7.75 6.20
C GLY A 336 -10.25 7.40 7.10
N TYR A 337 -9.94 7.10 8.36
CA TYR A 337 -10.91 6.66 9.35
C TYR A 337 -10.57 7.23 10.73
N ARG A 338 -11.52 7.13 11.66
CA ARG A 338 -11.30 7.31 13.09
C ARG A 338 -11.27 5.96 13.78
N TYR A 339 -10.50 5.88 14.86
CA TYR A 339 -10.49 4.69 15.71
C TYR A 339 -10.57 5.05 17.19
N ALA A 340 -11.06 4.10 17.97
CA ALA A 340 -10.99 4.11 19.43
C ALA A 340 -10.87 2.66 19.94
N GLY A 341 -10.23 2.49 21.10
CA GLY A 341 -10.08 1.18 21.72
C GLY A 341 -8.91 1.14 22.69
N GLU A 342 -8.17 0.04 22.70
CA GLU A 342 -7.07 -0.20 23.62
C GLU A 342 -5.82 -0.71 22.90
N TYR A 343 -4.66 -0.24 23.35
CA TYR A 343 -3.34 -0.75 22.99
C TYR A 343 -2.56 -1.02 24.27
N GLU A 344 -2.09 -2.27 24.45
CA GLU A 344 -1.44 -2.75 25.67
C GLU A 344 -2.19 -2.38 26.96
N GLY A 345 -3.52 -2.54 26.93
CA GLY A 345 -4.42 -2.23 28.05
C GLY A 345 -4.61 -0.73 28.34
N ARG A 346 -4.08 0.16 27.48
CA ARG A 346 -4.27 1.61 27.60
C ARG A 346 -5.30 2.11 26.58
N PRO A 347 -6.23 2.99 26.97
CA PRO A 347 -7.15 3.61 26.03
C PRO A 347 -6.42 4.43 24.97
N VAL A 348 -6.78 4.22 23.71
CA VAL A 348 -6.23 4.94 22.56
C VAL A 348 -7.35 5.35 21.62
N SER A 349 -7.18 6.50 20.96
CA SER A 349 -8.09 6.96 19.92
C SER A 349 -7.38 7.93 18.99
N GLY A 350 -7.86 8.04 17.76
CA GLY A 350 -7.22 8.91 16.78
C GLY A 350 -7.75 8.70 15.37
N ARG A 351 -6.86 8.90 14.40
CA ARG A 351 -7.13 8.72 12.98
C ARG A 351 -6.14 7.75 12.35
N GLY A 352 -6.59 7.08 11.31
CA GLY A 352 -5.75 6.22 10.49
C GLY A 352 -5.98 6.45 9.00
N TYR A 353 -5.01 6.00 8.21
CA TYR A 353 -5.10 5.87 6.76
C TYR A 353 -5.45 4.42 6.40
N VAL A 354 -6.28 4.23 5.37
CA VAL A 354 -6.73 2.92 4.90
C VAL A 354 -6.57 2.77 3.39
N GLU A 355 -6.02 1.63 3.00
CA GLU A 355 -6.01 1.06 1.67
C GLU A 355 -6.91 -0.16 1.64
N TYR A 356 -7.75 -0.28 0.61
CA TYR A 356 -8.74 -1.34 0.54
C TYR A 356 -9.03 -1.79 -0.90
N ILE A 357 -8.89 -3.08 -1.14
CA ILE A 357 -9.24 -3.79 -2.37
C ILE A 357 -9.99 -5.07 -1.99
N ASP A 358 -11.23 -5.21 -2.45
CA ASP A 358 -12.01 -6.45 -2.37
C ASP A 358 -12.38 -6.91 -3.79
N ARG A 359 -11.76 -8.00 -4.22
CA ARG A 359 -11.94 -8.68 -5.50
C ARG A 359 -12.39 -10.13 -5.31
N THR A 360 -12.90 -10.51 -4.13
CA THR A 360 -13.28 -11.92 -3.86
C THR A 360 -14.45 -12.40 -4.72
N ASP A 361 -15.27 -11.48 -5.21
CA ASP A 361 -16.44 -11.77 -6.04
C ASP A 361 -16.16 -11.67 -7.55
N GLY A 362 -14.92 -11.34 -7.95
CA GLY A 362 -14.58 -10.89 -9.32
C GLY A 362 -13.63 -11.76 -10.14
#